data_AF-A0A1V9Z197-F1
#
_entry.id   AF-A0A1V9Z197-F1
#
_cell.length_a   1.000
_cell.length_b   1.000
_cell.length_c   1.000
_cell.angle_alpha   90.00
_cell.angle_beta   90.00
_cell.angle_gamma   90.00
#
_symmetry.space_group_name_H-M   'P 1'
#
loop_
_entity.id
_entity.type
_entity.pdbx_description
1 polymer ?
#
loop_
_entity_poly.entity_id
_entity_poly.type
_entity_poly.pdbx_seq_one_letter_code
_entity_poly.pdbx_strand_id
1 'polypeptide(L)'
;MPESAQPPRKSSKTRQGTPRTLALHKYVGGDTIKVSFNRRSLAICALFVLNLVLTPLVAYIFEPFSWASSDSYFGSLPHSPSPRWSATVVVDMQALTPFTATNASFYAMSVPIDDHACSFALLPRVPGVIYLPKDFGPRLLFDLCTNVTLNHIARAWTVTALSRPVSVSVAWSTQSEVVYLHVLPGASEMWVLLKLIWRLVLCMYIGKVLHTRFFRHVYHLYENLDLYPLSERSKGIKRYEILVGDPTAIVVSDPILCAGFCFDVLASADHTLQAVTRVLHPSSTGNFVLSSIYLSRHVWFSYAALLVLHSVLKRYRVLHWCVAQSTTILAIVVTVLLSAVANIALRWYPLVGVVNSLFCIFTTPVGGDYFNVEASPALLLTYAMLWTVPVLLGRRAPEPRPDAPELPMMFRSVTSIMSAGHQQRSIPLDILSLAQAARQPSATPIPALNPNDDHILAKFAFNDWKQIMWLWLCCPRQRNDADFCTGGSIYRLFEMDPSHQTLATINHRGTDCYVYSYIAADQLADVARVSLLGRLAIKGARQQRKIAVQARGMRDSVHGNVQRFAVGRVVLRKPTEKDENGSAGLIFGARNSPWVE
;
A
#
# COMPACT_ATOMS: atom_id res chain seq x y z
N MET A 1 47.80 -18.44 -60.73
CA MET A 1 47.19 -17.10 -60.59
C MET A 1 45.70 -17.21 -60.84
N PRO A 2 44.81 -16.50 -60.13
CA PRO A 2 44.79 -16.12 -58.72
C PRO A 2 43.51 -16.64 -57.98
N GLU A 3 43.58 -16.64 -56.64
CA GLU A 3 42.55 -16.20 -55.65
C GLU A 3 41.06 -16.60 -55.78
N SER A 4 40.51 -17.29 -54.77
CA SER A 4 39.17 -16.96 -54.21
C SER A 4 38.78 -17.76 -52.94
N ALA A 5 37.96 -17.08 -52.12
CA ALA A 5 36.91 -17.58 -51.22
C ALA A 5 37.17 -17.59 -49.70
N GLN A 6 36.88 -16.44 -49.06
CA GLN A 6 36.21 -16.39 -47.75
C GLN A 6 34.86 -15.64 -47.88
N PRO A 7 33.79 -16.06 -47.17
CA PRO A 7 32.43 -15.58 -47.40
C PRO A 7 32.10 -14.27 -46.67
N PRO A 8 31.09 -13.50 -47.13
CA PRO A 8 30.77 -12.20 -46.58
C PRO A 8 29.92 -12.28 -45.29
N ARG A 9 30.27 -11.40 -44.35
CA ARG A 9 29.55 -11.04 -43.13
C ARG A 9 28.18 -10.43 -43.47
N LYS A 10 27.09 -11.02 -42.96
CA LYS A 10 25.73 -10.46 -43.07
C LYS A 10 25.63 -9.15 -42.29
N SER A 11 25.36 -8.04 -42.97
CA SER A 11 24.98 -6.77 -42.34
C SER A 11 23.51 -6.80 -41.89
N SER A 12 23.27 -6.23 -40.71
CA SER A 12 21.94 -6.10 -40.11
C SER A 12 21.08 -5.13 -40.93
N LYS A 13 19.93 -5.61 -41.42
CA LYS A 13 18.92 -4.80 -42.10
C LYS A 13 18.39 -3.71 -41.17
N THR A 14 18.72 -2.46 -41.47
CA THR A 14 18.03 -1.26 -41.00
C THR A 14 16.59 -1.30 -41.51
N ARG A 15 15.64 -1.24 -40.58
CA ARG A 15 14.20 -1.27 -40.85
C ARG A 15 13.80 0.06 -41.48
N GLN A 16 13.66 0.12 -42.82
CA GLN A 16 13.11 1.29 -43.52
C GLN A 16 11.68 1.56 -43.04
N GLY A 17 11.44 2.77 -42.53
CA GLY A 17 10.13 3.23 -42.11
C GLY A 17 9.18 3.43 -43.29
N THR A 18 7.91 3.10 -43.08
CA THR A 18 6.81 3.29 -44.05
C THR A 18 6.67 4.76 -44.49
N PRO A 19 6.18 5.07 -45.70
CA PRO A 19 6.16 6.43 -46.27
C PRO A 19 5.43 7.51 -45.44
N ARG A 20 4.58 7.13 -44.46
CA ARG A 20 3.95 8.07 -43.50
C ARG A 20 4.90 8.57 -42.41
N THR A 21 5.95 7.83 -42.02
CA THR A 21 6.92 8.28 -41.00
C THR A 21 7.93 9.28 -41.57
N LEU A 22 8.20 9.24 -42.87
CA LEU A 22 9.09 10.18 -43.56
C LEU A 22 8.50 11.59 -43.68
N ALA A 23 7.18 11.72 -43.76
CA ALA A 23 6.51 13.03 -43.82
C ALA A 23 6.47 13.77 -42.46
N LEU A 24 6.56 13.04 -41.34
CA LEU A 24 6.53 13.63 -40.00
C LEU A 24 7.88 14.23 -39.57
N HIS A 25 8.98 13.68 -40.10
CA HIS A 25 10.33 14.23 -39.95
C HIS A 25 10.48 15.66 -40.47
N LYS A 26 9.49 16.17 -41.21
CA LYS A 26 9.48 17.52 -41.79
C LYS A 26 9.00 18.60 -40.82
N TYR A 27 8.40 18.24 -39.67
CA TYR A 27 7.94 19.21 -38.66
C TYR A 27 8.98 19.55 -37.59
N VAL A 28 10.06 18.76 -37.48
CA VAL A 28 11.17 19.00 -36.56
C VAL A 28 12.41 19.17 -37.41
N GLY A 29 12.90 20.41 -37.53
CA GLY A 29 14.16 20.68 -38.22
C GLY A 29 15.30 19.87 -37.60
N GLY A 30 15.88 18.98 -38.39
CA GLY A 30 17.29 18.57 -38.35
C GLY A 30 17.82 17.71 -37.20
N ASP A 31 17.32 17.84 -35.97
CA ASP A 31 17.92 17.17 -34.80
C ASP A 31 17.03 16.04 -34.27
N THR A 32 17.60 14.84 -34.15
CA THR A 32 16.95 13.67 -33.55
C THR A 32 16.77 13.90 -32.04
N ILE A 33 15.52 13.98 -31.57
CA ILE A 33 15.20 14.08 -30.14
C ILE A 33 15.56 12.74 -29.47
N LYS A 34 16.30 12.78 -28.37
CA LYS A 34 16.66 11.57 -27.61
C LYS A 34 15.71 11.37 -26.44
N VAL A 35 14.92 10.29 -26.45
CA VAL A 35 14.08 9.90 -25.31
C VAL A 35 14.73 8.77 -24.51
N SER A 36 14.76 8.91 -23.18
CA SER A 36 15.35 7.92 -22.28
C SER A 36 14.55 7.77 -20.99
N PHE A 37 14.67 6.61 -20.34
CA PHE A 37 14.11 6.40 -19.00
C PHE A 37 15.17 6.65 -17.94
N ASN A 38 14.76 7.26 -16.82
CA ASN A 38 15.63 7.37 -15.66
C ASN A 38 15.82 6.00 -15.01
N ARG A 39 17.07 5.53 -14.94
CA ARG A 39 17.41 4.18 -14.46
C ARG A 39 17.03 3.95 -12.98
N ARG A 40 17.13 4.98 -12.13
CA ARG A 40 16.78 4.88 -10.70
C ARG A 40 15.26 4.75 -10.54
N SER A 41 14.53 5.55 -11.30
CA SER A 41 13.06 5.50 -11.34
C SER A 41 12.56 4.11 -11.76
N LEU A 42 13.18 3.51 -12.78
CA LEU A 42 12.88 2.16 -13.24
C LEU A 42 13.23 1.09 -12.20
N ALA A 43 14.40 1.19 -11.55
CA ALA A 43 14.82 0.23 -10.53
C ALA A 43 13.85 0.22 -9.35
N ILE A 44 13.43 1.40 -8.86
CA ILE A 44 12.49 1.46 -7.74
C ILE A 44 11.07 1.05 -8.18
N CYS A 45 10.64 1.43 -9.39
CA CYS A 45 9.38 0.93 -9.96
C CYS A 45 9.37 -0.60 -10.05
N ALA A 46 10.50 -1.21 -10.46
CA ALA A 46 10.65 -2.66 -10.49
C ALA A 46 10.53 -3.30 -9.09
N LEU A 47 11.07 -2.67 -8.04
CA LEU A 47 10.88 -3.12 -6.66
C LEU A 47 9.41 -3.07 -6.23
N PHE A 48 8.67 -2.01 -6.57
CA PHE A 48 7.23 -1.94 -6.29
C PHE A 48 6.45 -3.02 -7.03
N VAL A 49 6.78 -3.25 -8.31
CA VAL A 49 6.15 -4.30 -9.13
C VAL A 49 6.43 -5.69 -8.56
N LEU A 50 7.68 -5.96 -8.18
CA LEU A 50 8.07 -7.21 -7.56
C LEU A 50 7.29 -7.44 -6.26
N ASN A 51 7.24 -6.43 -5.39
CA ASN A 51 6.47 -6.50 -4.14
C ASN A 51 4.98 -6.77 -4.40
N LEU A 52 4.36 -6.10 -5.39
CA LEU A 52 2.95 -6.29 -5.74
C LEU A 52 2.67 -7.69 -6.29
N VAL A 53 3.50 -8.17 -7.22
CA VAL A 53 3.33 -9.51 -7.82
C VAL A 53 3.56 -10.61 -6.78
N LEU A 54 4.49 -10.41 -5.84
CA LEU A 54 4.76 -11.37 -4.77
C LEU A 54 3.81 -11.26 -3.56
N THR A 55 2.94 -10.25 -3.51
CA THR A 55 2.02 -10.03 -2.37
C THR A 55 1.17 -11.28 -2.03
N PRO A 56 0.60 -12.04 -2.99
CA PRO A 56 -0.12 -13.28 -2.67
C PRO A 56 0.76 -14.35 -1.99
N LEU A 57 2.07 -14.34 -2.25
CA LEU A 57 3.01 -15.34 -1.73
C LEU A 57 3.51 -15.01 -0.31
N VAL A 58 3.25 -13.81 0.20
CA VAL A 58 3.53 -13.42 1.60
C VAL A 58 2.85 -14.38 2.60
N ALA A 59 1.79 -15.07 2.17
CA ALA A 59 1.15 -16.15 2.92
C ALA A 59 2.12 -17.24 3.41
N TYR A 60 3.11 -17.58 2.58
CA TYR A 60 4.05 -18.67 2.86
C TYR A 60 5.12 -18.31 3.89
N ILE A 61 5.01 -17.15 4.55
CA ILE A 61 5.77 -16.86 5.78
C ILE A 61 5.38 -17.85 6.89
N PHE A 62 4.11 -18.25 6.99
CA PHE A 62 3.64 -19.23 7.98
C PHE A 62 2.93 -20.44 7.38
N GLU A 63 2.48 -20.36 6.13
CA GLU A 63 1.84 -21.48 5.48
C GLU A 63 2.88 -22.46 4.92
N PRO A 64 2.84 -23.76 5.27
CA PRO A 64 3.74 -24.74 4.70
C PRO A 64 3.39 -25.05 3.24
N PHE A 65 4.39 -25.44 2.46
CA PHE A 65 4.17 -26.04 1.13
C PHE A 65 3.68 -27.49 1.28
N SER A 66 2.99 -28.01 0.28
CA SER A 66 2.45 -29.39 0.30
C SER A 66 3.55 -30.47 0.43
N TRP A 67 4.79 -30.16 0.03
CA TRP A 67 5.95 -31.04 0.14
C TRP A 67 6.81 -30.77 1.38
N ALA A 68 6.45 -29.78 2.21
CA ALA A 68 7.10 -29.60 3.49
C ALA A 68 6.64 -30.75 4.40
N SER A 69 7.58 -31.55 4.89
CA SER A 69 7.32 -32.66 5.80
C SER A 69 6.45 -32.17 6.97
N SER A 70 5.21 -32.62 7.03
CA SER A 70 4.36 -32.42 8.20
C SER A 70 5.05 -33.11 9.37
N ASP A 71 5.38 -32.37 10.43
CA ASP A 71 5.83 -32.98 11.68
C ASP A 71 4.84 -34.08 12.07
N SER A 72 5.34 -35.31 12.06
CA SER A 72 4.60 -36.56 12.17
C SER A 72 3.76 -36.66 13.44
N TYR A 73 4.12 -35.89 14.47
CA TYR A 73 3.39 -35.83 15.75
C TYR A 73 2.00 -35.19 15.65
N PHE A 74 1.87 -34.16 14.82
CA PHE A 74 0.61 -33.42 14.63
C PHE A 74 -0.09 -33.77 13.30
N GLY A 75 0.60 -34.46 12.38
CA GLY A 75 -0.02 -35.01 11.16
C GLY A 75 -1.14 -36.03 11.42
N SER A 76 -1.16 -36.63 12.62
CA SER A 76 -2.21 -37.55 13.09
C SER A 76 -3.30 -36.88 13.95
N LEU A 77 -3.40 -35.55 13.92
CA LEU A 77 -4.50 -34.81 14.55
C LEU A 77 -5.85 -35.29 13.98
N PRO A 78 -6.77 -35.82 14.80
CA PRO A 78 -8.11 -36.12 14.32
C PRO A 78 -8.79 -34.83 13.84
N HIS A 79 -9.44 -34.88 12.67
CA HIS A 79 -10.21 -33.76 12.12
C HIS A 79 -11.33 -33.29 13.08
N SER A 80 -11.74 -34.13 14.03
CA SER A 80 -12.60 -33.79 15.17
C SER A 80 -11.94 -34.27 16.47
N PRO A 81 -11.31 -33.39 17.25
CA PRO A 81 -10.68 -33.80 18.50
C PRO A 81 -11.75 -34.21 19.51
N SER A 82 -11.57 -35.40 20.10
CA SER A 82 -12.43 -35.92 21.16
C SER A 82 -11.89 -35.50 22.54
N PRO A 83 -12.73 -35.46 23.59
CA PRO A 83 -12.27 -35.22 24.96
C PRO A 83 -11.14 -36.17 25.41
N ARG A 84 -11.12 -37.41 24.89
CA ARG A 84 -10.08 -38.40 25.16
C ARG A 84 -8.74 -38.05 24.51
N TRP A 85 -8.79 -37.53 23.28
CA TRP A 85 -7.60 -37.09 22.55
C TRP A 85 -6.97 -35.87 23.20
N SER A 86 -7.78 -34.89 23.64
CA SER A 86 -7.24 -33.74 24.36
C SER A 86 -6.54 -34.10 25.67
N ALA A 87 -7.07 -35.08 26.40
CA ALA A 87 -6.43 -35.57 27.62
C ALA A 87 -5.08 -36.24 27.32
N THR A 88 -4.97 -36.96 26.20
CA THR A 88 -3.70 -37.56 25.75
C THR A 88 -2.71 -36.50 25.31
N VAL A 89 -3.14 -35.47 24.57
CA VAL A 89 -2.25 -34.36 24.18
C VAL A 89 -1.71 -33.61 25.39
N VAL A 90 -2.53 -33.35 26.40
CA VAL A 90 -2.05 -32.72 27.64
C VAL A 90 -0.96 -33.57 28.28
N VAL A 91 -1.18 -34.88 28.42
CA VAL A 91 -0.22 -35.82 29.05
C VAL A 91 1.07 -35.95 28.23
N ASP A 92 0.94 -36.14 26.93
CA ASP A 92 2.07 -36.24 26.00
C ASP A 92 2.89 -34.96 25.97
N MET A 93 2.20 -33.82 25.92
CA MET A 93 2.86 -32.52 25.92
C MET A 93 3.50 -32.28 27.27
N GLN A 94 2.88 -32.59 28.41
CA GLN A 94 3.53 -32.45 29.73
C GLN A 94 4.87 -33.21 29.84
N ALA A 95 5.08 -34.28 29.06
CA ALA A 95 6.30 -35.08 29.09
C ALA A 95 7.50 -34.46 28.31
N LEU A 96 7.29 -33.48 27.44
CA LEU A 96 8.29 -32.91 26.51
C LEU A 96 8.97 -31.60 26.99
N THR A 97 9.41 -31.48 28.25
CA THR A 97 10.04 -30.23 28.78
C THR A 97 11.43 -29.96 28.18
N PRO A 98 11.85 -28.70 27.85
CA PRO A 98 11.19 -27.40 28.05
C PRO A 98 10.35 -26.88 26.85
N PHE A 99 9.31 -26.07 27.13
CA PHE A 99 8.23 -25.74 26.17
C PHE A 99 8.22 -24.29 25.67
N THR A 100 9.20 -23.93 24.84
CA THR A 100 9.01 -22.83 23.90
C THR A 100 9.40 -23.31 22.51
N ALA A 101 8.38 -23.77 21.77
CA ALA A 101 8.57 -24.34 20.46
C ALA A 101 7.56 -23.72 19.49
N THR A 102 8.08 -23.28 18.34
CA THR A 102 7.30 -22.62 17.30
C THR A 102 7.61 -23.26 15.96
N ASN A 103 6.60 -23.82 15.31
CA ASN A 103 6.69 -24.30 13.93
C ASN A 103 5.51 -23.76 13.10
N ALA A 104 5.44 -24.14 11.82
CA ALA A 104 4.32 -23.81 10.94
C ALA A 104 2.99 -24.42 11.45
N SER A 105 3.04 -25.62 12.03
CA SER A 105 1.86 -26.39 12.47
C SER A 105 1.43 -26.13 13.91
N PHE A 106 2.32 -25.66 14.80
CA PHE A 106 1.98 -25.41 16.20
C PHE A 106 2.76 -24.25 16.83
N TYR A 107 2.18 -23.69 17.89
CA TYR A 107 2.77 -22.64 18.71
C TYR A 107 2.59 -22.97 20.19
N ALA A 108 3.70 -23.22 20.89
CA ALA A 108 3.71 -23.51 22.33
C ALA A 108 4.42 -22.38 23.08
N MET A 109 3.83 -21.97 24.21
CA MET A 109 4.38 -20.93 25.08
C MET A 109 4.04 -21.23 26.54
N SER A 110 5.02 -21.05 27.42
CA SER A 110 4.80 -21.00 28.86
C SER A 110 5.06 -19.60 29.42
N VAL A 111 4.31 -19.24 30.47
CA VAL A 111 4.51 -18.02 31.24
C VAL A 111 4.58 -18.39 32.72
N PRO A 112 5.61 -17.93 33.45
CA PRO A 112 5.73 -18.20 34.87
C PRO A 112 4.60 -17.53 35.66
N ILE A 113 4.13 -18.23 36.67
CA ILE A 113 3.15 -17.76 37.64
C ILE A 113 3.91 -17.26 38.86
N ASP A 114 3.57 -16.06 39.34
CA ASP A 114 4.02 -15.59 40.65
C ASP A 114 2.95 -15.99 41.68
N ASP A 115 3.23 -17.07 42.42
CA ASP A 115 2.32 -17.67 43.39
C ASP A 115 1.95 -16.71 44.55
N HIS A 116 2.67 -15.60 44.70
CA HIS A 116 2.43 -14.61 45.75
C HIS A 116 1.46 -13.49 45.36
N ALA A 117 1.05 -13.40 44.09
CA ALA A 117 0.23 -12.32 43.57
C ALA A 117 -1.15 -12.81 43.07
N CYS A 118 -2.06 -13.14 43.99
CA CYS A 118 -3.50 -13.30 43.70
C CYS A 118 -4.07 -11.96 43.17
N SER A 119 -3.98 -11.76 41.86
CA SER A 119 -4.39 -10.51 41.21
C SER A 119 -4.99 -10.76 39.83
N PHE A 120 -6.09 -10.07 39.54
CA PHE A 120 -6.67 -10.02 38.18
C PHE A 120 -5.68 -9.48 37.12
N ALA A 121 -4.61 -8.80 37.53
CA ALA A 121 -3.54 -8.37 36.65
C ALA A 121 -2.73 -9.53 36.02
N LEU A 122 -2.87 -10.75 36.54
CA LEU A 122 -2.24 -11.94 35.97
C LEU A 122 -2.94 -12.41 34.69
N LEU A 123 -4.29 -12.36 34.62
CA LEU A 123 -5.04 -12.92 33.50
C LEU A 123 -4.59 -12.38 32.12
N PRO A 124 -4.39 -11.05 31.93
CA PRO A 124 -3.94 -10.53 30.64
C PRO A 124 -2.53 -10.98 30.22
N ARG A 125 -1.75 -11.54 31.15
CA ARG A 125 -0.41 -12.09 30.87
C ARG A 125 -0.45 -13.57 30.51
N VAL A 126 -1.59 -14.22 30.71
CA VAL A 126 -1.76 -15.64 30.37
C VAL A 126 -1.77 -15.79 28.85
N PRO A 127 -0.93 -16.67 28.28
CA PRO A 127 -0.87 -16.84 26.84
C PRO A 127 -2.20 -17.35 26.29
N GLY A 128 -2.63 -16.78 25.18
CA GLY A 128 -3.91 -17.12 24.55
C GLY A 128 -5.15 -16.63 25.30
N VAL A 129 -5.02 -15.67 26.24
CA VAL A 129 -6.13 -15.20 27.11
C VAL A 129 -7.44 -14.87 26.39
N ILE A 130 -7.37 -14.33 25.17
CA ILE A 130 -8.56 -13.98 24.37
C ILE A 130 -9.32 -15.18 23.78
N TYR A 131 -8.67 -16.36 23.77
CA TYR A 131 -9.21 -17.62 23.26
C TYR A 131 -9.53 -18.61 24.37
N LEU A 132 -9.28 -18.26 25.64
CA LEU A 132 -9.49 -19.17 26.76
C LEU A 132 -10.97 -19.49 26.94
N PRO A 133 -11.31 -20.75 27.28
CA PRO A 133 -12.66 -21.09 27.70
C PRO A 133 -13.12 -20.25 28.91
N LYS A 134 -14.43 -20.02 28.98
CA LYS A 134 -15.06 -19.15 30.00
C LYS A 134 -14.73 -19.52 31.45
N ASP A 135 -14.42 -20.78 31.72
CA ASP A 135 -14.17 -21.32 33.05
C ASP A 135 -12.69 -21.32 33.44
N PHE A 136 -11.76 -21.34 32.47
CA PHE A 136 -10.32 -21.48 32.74
C PHE A 136 -9.76 -20.28 33.54
N GLY A 137 -10.04 -19.06 33.09
CA GLY A 137 -9.53 -17.84 33.75
C GLY A 137 -10.00 -17.69 35.21
N PRO A 138 -11.32 -17.75 35.48
CA PRO A 138 -11.84 -17.72 36.84
C PRO A 138 -11.32 -18.87 37.72
N ARG A 139 -11.18 -20.07 37.16
CA ARG A 139 -10.68 -21.23 37.90
C ARG A 139 -9.21 -21.10 38.27
N LEU A 140 -8.38 -20.67 37.33
CA LEU A 140 -6.97 -20.37 37.56
C LEU A 140 -6.80 -19.35 38.68
N LEU A 141 -7.59 -18.26 38.65
CA LEU A 141 -7.55 -17.25 39.70
C LEU A 141 -8.00 -17.81 41.06
N PHE A 142 -9.08 -18.61 41.09
CA PHE A 142 -9.56 -19.24 42.32
C PHE A 142 -8.50 -20.16 42.95
N ASP A 143 -7.87 -21.02 42.16
CA ASP A 143 -6.87 -21.97 42.66
C ASP A 143 -5.60 -21.22 43.17
N LEU A 144 -5.17 -20.15 42.48
CA LEU A 144 -4.06 -19.28 42.94
C LEU A 144 -4.39 -18.51 44.22
N CYS A 145 -5.62 -18.02 44.37
CA CYS A 145 -6.02 -17.21 45.50
C CYS A 145 -6.36 -18.01 46.77
N THR A 146 -6.58 -19.32 46.64
CA THR A 146 -6.97 -20.19 47.76
C THR A 146 -5.81 -21.01 48.32
N ASN A 147 -4.59 -20.88 47.79
CA ASN A 147 -3.41 -21.66 48.17
C ASN A 147 -3.64 -23.18 48.17
N VAL A 148 -4.65 -23.65 47.43
CA VAL A 148 -4.80 -25.07 47.14
C VAL A 148 -3.67 -25.40 46.18
N THR A 149 -2.85 -26.42 46.50
CA THR A 149 -1.83 -26.93 45.56
C THR A 149 -2.50 -27.02 44.19
N LEU A 150 -1.98 -26.31 43.18
CA LEU A 150 -2.56 -26.23 41.84
C LEU A 150 -2.83 -27.64 41.33
N ASN A 151 -4.04 -28.15 41.56
CA ASN A 151 -4.50 -29.37 40.93
C ASN A 151 -4.48 -29.03 39.45
N HIS A 152 -3.66 -29.73 38.67
CA HIS A 152 -3.40 -29.43 37.27
C HIS A 152 -4.70 -29.11 36.52
N ILE A 153 -5.01 -27.82 36.33
CA ILE A 153 -6.16 -27.42 35.53
C ILE A 153 -5.71 -27.64 34.11
N ALA A 154 -6.40 -28.49 33.38
CA ALA A 154 -6.19 -28.66 31.95
C ALA A 154 -7.50 -28.42 31.22
N ARG A 155 -7.44 -27.65 30.14
CA ARG A 155 -8.57 -27.41 29.24
C ARG A 155 -8.12 -27.55 27.81
N ALA A 156 -8.99 -28.12 27.00
CA ALA A 156 -8.81 -28.18 25.58
C ALA A 156 -10.05 -27.71 24.86
N TRP A 157 -9.86 -27.06 23.73
CA TRP A 157 -10.97 -26.60 22.93
C TRP A 157 -10.63 -26.55 21.45
N THR A 158 -11.65 -26.75 20.65
CA THR A 158 -11.54 -26.60 19.19
C THR A 158 -12.09 -25.27 18.78
N VAL A 159 -11.28 -24.53 18.04
CA VAL A 159 -11.73 -23.30 17.41
C VAL A 159 -12.32 -23.68 16.06
N THR A 160 -13.56 -23.30 15.83
CA THR A 160 -14.25 -23.47 14.56
C THR A 160 -14.43 -22.13 13.86
N ALA A 161 -14.35 -22.11 12.53
CA ALA A 161 -14.78 -21.01 11.69
C ALA A 161 -15.82 -21.54 10.70
N LEU A 162 -17.03 -21.00 10.74
CA LEU A 162 -18.21 -21.46 10.01
C LEU A 162 -18.47 -22.94 10.29
N SER A 163 -18.36 -23.32 11.57
CA SER A 163 -18.51 -24.69 12.06
C SER A 163 -17.48 -25.69 11.50
N ARG A 164 -16.42 -25.22 10.81
CA ARG A 164 -15.27 -26.04 10.42
C ARG A 164 -14.14 -25.89 11.43
N PRO A 165 -13.52 -26.97 11.91
CA PRO A 165 -12.39 -26.89 12.83
C PRO A 165 -11.19 -26.25 12.13
N VAL A 166 -10.67 -25.15 12.70
CA VAL A 166 -9.52 -24.41 12.17
C VAL A 166 -8.28 -24.54 13.05
N SER A 167 -8.44 -24.82 14.34
CA SER A 167 -7.32 -25.06 15.25
C SER A 167 -7.79 -25.79 16.51
N VAL A 168 -6.85 -26.44 17.19
CA VAL A 168 -7.06 -26.97 18.54
C VAL A 168 -6.14 -26.23 19.49
N SER A 169 -6.70 -25.71 20.57
CA SER A 169 -5.95 -25.06 21.63
C SER A 169 -6.06 -25.86 22.92
N VAL A 170 -4.96 -25.90 23.66
CA VAL A 170 -4.86 -26.57 24.95
C VAL A 170 -4.15 -25.62 25.90
N ALA A 171 -4.67 -25.47 27.12
CA ALA A 171 -4.02 -24.71 28.17
C ALA A 171 -4.03 -25.53 29.46
N TRP A 172 -2.90 -25.52 30.17
CA TRP A 172 -2.83 -26.12 31.49
C TRP A 172 -1.94 -25.34 32.46
N SER A 173 -2.22 -25.49 33.74
CA SER A 173 -1.36 -24.99 34.82
C SER A 173 -0.45 -26.09 35.36
N THR A 174 0.80 -25.72 35.60
CA THR A 174 1.77 -26.46 36.40
C THR A 174 1.97 -25.73 37.73
N GLN A 175 2.82 -26.24 38.62
CA GLN A 175 3.08 -25.59 39.91
C GLN A 175 3.69 -24.19 39.75
N SER A 176 4.41 -23.91 38.65
CA SER A 176 5.14 -22.65 38.48
C SER A 176 4.84 -21.91 37.17
N GLU A 177 4.13 -22.53 36.22
CA GLU A 177 3.88 -21.95 34.89
C GLU A 177 2.49 -22.29 34.35
N VAL A 178 1.90 -21.37 33.57
CA VAL A 178 0.78 -21.68 32.66
C VAL A 178 1.34 -21.93 31.27
N VAL A 179 0.97 -23.07 30.69
CA VAL A 179 1.35 -23.43 29.32
C VAL A 179 0.14 -23.32 28.41
N TYR A 180 0.37 -22.75 27.23
CA TYR A 180 -0.60 -22.65 26.15
C TYR A 180 -0.01 -23.26 24.88
N LEU A 181 -0.78 -24.15 24.27
CA LEU A 181 -0.47 -24.80 23.01
C LEU A 181 -1.59 -24.51 22.02
N HIS A 182 -1.22 -24.02 20.84
CA HIS A 182 -2.11 -23.83 19.71
C HIS A 182 -1.63 -24.65 18.52
N VAL A 183 -2.49 -25.52 18.03
CA VAL A 183 -2.17 -26.51 17.01
C VAL A 183 -3.11 -26.34 15.82
N LEU A 184 -2.56 -26.33 14.61
CA LEU A 184 -3.35 -26.32 13.39
C LEU A 184 -3.58 -27.77 12.94
N PRO A 185 -4.83 -28.18 12.63
CA PRO A 185 -5.10 -29.48 12.06
C PRO A 185 -4.41 -29.60 10.70
N GLY A 186 -4.02 -30.83 10.33
CA GLY A 186 -3.49 -31.12 9.00
C GLY A 186 -4.49 -30.72 7.92
N ALA A 187 -4.11 -29.77 7.06
CA ALA A 187 -4.88 -29.44 5.86
C ALA A 187 -4.68 -30.53 4.81
N SER A 188 -5.75 -30.92 4.10
CA SER A 188 -5.62 -31.85 2.98
C SER A 188 -4.65 -31.30 1.93
N GLU A 189 -3.82 -32.15 1.33
CA GLU A 189 -2.87 -31.76 0.27
C GLU A 189 -3.57 -31.01 -0.87
N MET A 190 -4.78 -31.46 -1.23
CA MET A 190 -5.62 -30.83 -2.24
C MET A 190 -5.96 -29.37 -1.89
N TRP A 191 -6.28 -29.08 -0.63
CA TRP A 191 -6.59 -27.72 -0.18
C TRP A 191 -5.35 -26.80 -0.24
N VAL A 192 -4.19 -27.31 0.18
CA VAL A 192 -2.92 -26.58 0.11
C VAL A 192 -2.56 -26.28 -1.35
N LEU A 193 -2.68 -27.27 -2.24
CA LEU A 193 -2.46 -27.10 -3.67
C LEU A 193 -3.43 -26.09 -4.29
N LEU A 194 -4.71 -26.14 -3.93
CA LEU A 194 -5.73 -25.20 -4.42
C LEU A 194 -5.39 -23.76 -4.01
N LYS A 195 -4.97 -23.53 -2.75
CA LYS A 195 -4.49 -22.22 -2.28
C LYS A 195 -3.26 -21.75 -3.08
N LEU A 196 -2.32 -22.65 -3.38
CA LEU A 196 -1.14 -22.33 -4.20
C LEU A 196 -1.53 -21.93 -5.62
N ILE A 197 -2.36 -22.73 -6.29
CA ILE A 197 -2.84 -22.42 -7.64
C ILE A 197 -3.57 -21.07 -7.64
N TRP A 198 -4.45 -20.83 -6.67
CA TRP A 198 -5.15 -19.56 -6.51
C TRP A 198 -4.20 -18.36 -6.41
N ARG A 199 -3.17 -18.45 -5.56
CA ARG A 199 -2.18 -17.38 -5.39
C ARG A 199 -1.35 -17.16 -6.65
N LEU A 200 -0.95 -18.22 -7.36
CA LEU A 200 -0.26 -18.10 -8.64
C LEU A 200 -1.14 -17.43 -9.71
N VAL A 201 -2.44 -17.74 -9.75
CA VAL A 201 -3.42 -17.06 -10.61
C VAL A 201 -3.52 -15.58 -10.25
N LEU A 202 -3.57 -15.23 -8.96
CA LEU A 202 -3.54 -13.83 -8.52
C LEU A 202 -2.25 -13.12 -8.95
N CYS A 203 -1.07 -13.74 -8.76
CA CYS A 203 0.21 -13.18 -9.23
C CYS A 203 0.19 -12.89 -10.73
N MET A 204 -0.27 -13.85 -11.54
CA MET A 204 -0.37 -13.70 -13.00
C MET A 204 -1.37 -12.61 -13.39
N TYR A 205 -2.51 -12.54 -12.68
CA TYR A 205 -3.53 -11.52 -12.92
C TYR A 205 -3.01 -10.11 -12.58
N ILE A 206 -2.28 -9.94 -11.48
CA ILE A 206 -1.60 -8.67 -11.14
C ILE A 206 -0.63 -8.28 -12.24
N GLY A 207 0.21 -9.21 -12.72
CA GLY A 207 1.12 -8.97 -13.84
C GLY A 207 0.39 -8.51 -15.12
N LYS A 208 -0.73 -9.16 -15.45
CA LYS A 208 -1.59 -8.77 -16.59
C LYS A 208 -2.17 -7.37 -16.41
N VAL A 209 -2.67 -7.02 -15.22
CA VAL A 209 -3.22 -5.68 -14.91
C VAL A 209 -2.13 -4.62 -15.03
N LEU A 210 -0.95 -4.84 -14.46
CA LEU A 210 0.19 -3.93 -14.55
C LEU A 210 0.63 -3.71 -16.00
N HIS A 211 0.76 -4.78 -16.78
CA HIS A 211 1.14 -4.67 -18.19
C HIS A 211 0.10 -3.88 -18.99
N THR A 212 -1.18 -4.22 -18.86
CA THR A 212 -2.24 -3.64 -19.71
C THR A 212 -2.64 -2.22 -19.31
N ARG A 213 -2.67 -1.90 -18.02
CA ARG A 213 -3.16 -0.61 -17.50
C ARG A 213 -2.06 0.38 -17.08
N PHE A 214 -0.79 -0.03 -17.04
CA PHE A 214 0.33 0.86 -16.69
C PHE A 214 1.43 0.83 -17.75
N PHE A 215 2.15 -0.29 -17.89
CA PHE A 215 3.35 -0.33 -18.72
C PHE A 215 3.09 -0.10 -20.20
N ARG A 216 1.98 -0.61 -20.74
CA ARG A 216 1.57 -0.31 -22.11
C ARG A 216 1.40 1.20 -22.34
N HIS A 217 0.88 1.94 -21.36
CA HIS A 217 0.73 3.38 -21.45
C HIS A 217 2.06 4.12 -21.25
N VAL A 218 2.92 3.68 -20.33
CA VAL A 218 4.28 4.24 -20.17
C VAL A 218 5.10 4.08 -21.46
N TYR A 219 5.00 2.93 -22.11
CA TYR A 219 5.66 2.69 -23.40
C TYR A 219 5.05 3.56 -24.51
N HIS A 220 3.73 3.75 -24.51
CA HIS A 220 3.08 4.70 -25.44
C HIS A 220 3.57 6.14 -25.24
N LEU A 221 3.83 6.58 -24.00
CA LEU A 221 4.41 7.90 -23.73
C LEU A 221 5.80 8.04 -24.36
N TYR A 222 6.63 7.01 -24.20
CA TYR A 222 7.96 6.95 -24.80
C TYR A 222 7.90 7.09 -26.32
N GLU A 223 7.09 6.27 -27.00
CA GLU A 223 6.94 6.35 -28.47
C GLU A 223 6.38 7.71 -28.92
N ASN A 224 5.47 8.30 -28.15
CA ASN A 224 4.89 9.59 -28.52
C ASN A 224 5.87 10.75 -28.37
N LEU A 225 6.72 10.75 -27.35
CA LEU A 225 7.74 11.78 -27.13
C LEU A 225 8.88 11.72 -28.17
N ASP A 226 9.07 10.56 -28.79
CA ASP A 226 10.02 10.39 -29.90
C ASP A 226 9.51 11.06 -31.19
N LEU A 227 8.19 11.18 -31.33
CA LEU A 227 7.53 11.67 -32.55
C LEU A 227 6.98 13.09 -32.44
N TYR A 228 6.60 13.53 -31.23
CA TYR A 228 5.91 14.79 -31.01
C TYR A 228 6.51 15.56 -29.82
N PRO A 229 6.58 16.91 -29.88
CA PRO A 229 6.98 17.70 -28.72
C PRO A 229 5.97 17.57 -27.58
N LEU A 230 6.43 17.70 -26.34
CA LEU A 230 5.58 17.60 -25.15
C LEU A 230 4.61 18.79 -25.02
N SER A 231 5.09 20.01 -25.20
CA SER A 231 4.31 21.25 -25.08
C SER A 231 4.86 22.35 -26.01
N GLU A 232 4.22 23.52 -26.09
CA GLU A 232 4.79 24.65 -26.85
C GLU A 232 6.14 25.13 -26.31
N ARG A 233 6.37 24.97 -25.01
CA ARG A 233 7.66 25.28 -24.35
C ARG A 233 8.78 24.34 -24.80
N SER A 234 8.42 23.22 -25.42
CA SER A 234 9.35 22.20 -25.88
C SER A 234 10.04 22.50 -27.21
N LYS A 235 9.71 23.62 -27.86
CA LYS A 235 10.34 24.01 -29.13
C LYS A 235 11.83 24.32 -28.89
N GLY A 236 12.71 23.38 -29.25
CA GLY A 236 14.16 23.47 -29.04
C GLY A 236 14.74 22.46 -28.04
N ILE A 237 13.92 21.57 -27.48
CA ILE A 237 14.38 20.45 -26.66
C ILE A 237 15.13 19.43 -27.53
N LYS A 238 16.27 18.94 -27.03
CA LYS A 238 17.04 17.87 -27.67
C LYS A 238 16.89 16.52 -26.98
N ARG A 239 16.50 16.49 -25.70
CA ARG A 239 16.42 15.25 -24.92
C ARG A 239 15.26 15.27 -23.92
N TYR A 240 14.57 14.14 -23.83
CA TYR A 240 13.58 13.83 -22.80
C TYR A 240 14.06 12.71 -21.88
N GLU A 241 13.82 12.87 -20.58
CA GLU A 241 14.04 11.83 -19.57
C GLU A 241 12.75 11.55 -18.79
N ILE A 242 12.27 10.32 -18.84
CA ILE A 242 11.01 9.91 -18.21
C ILE A 242 11.31 9.27 -16.84
N LEU A 243 10.75 9.86 -15.80
CA LEU A 243 10.62 9.30 -14.45
C LEU A 243 9.31 8.51 -14.37
N VAL A 244 9.42 7.19 -14.21
CA VAL A 244 8.27 6.28 -14.18
C VAL A 244 7.67 6.20 -12.78
N GLY A 245 6.37 6.44 -12.63
CA GLY A 245 5.68 6.39 -11.33
C GLY A 245 5.49 4.99 -10.73
N ASP A 246 4.74 4.95 -9.64
CA ASP A 246 4.35 3.75 -8.89
C ASP A 246 3.01 3.19 -9.40
N PRO A 247 2.89 1.88 -9.68
CA PRO A 247 1.63 1.33 -10.17
C PRO A 247 0.70 0.81 -9.07
N THR A 248 1.06 0.96 -7.79
CA THR A 248 0.35 0.40 -6.62
C THR A 248 -1.14 0.72 -6.64
N ALA A 249 -1.50 1.99 -6.84
CA ALA A 249 -2.90 2.41 -6.83
C ALA A 249 -3.73 1.77 -7.96
N ILE A 250 -3.12 1.34 -9.07
CA ILE A 250 -3.81 0.68 -10.18
C ILE A 250 -4.29 -0.71 -9.79
N VAL A 251 -3.44 -1.45 -9.06
CA VAL A 251 -3.72 -2.81 -8.58
C VAL A 251 -4.79 -2.76 -7.48
N VAL A 252 -4.62 -1.88 -6.51
CA VAL A 252 -5.55 -1.71 -5.36
C VAL A 252 -6.94 -1.23 -5.81
N SER A 253 -7.04 -0.58 -6.97
CA SER A 253 -8.32 -0.09 -7.50
C SER A 253 -9.11 -1.13 -8.29
N ASP A 254 -8.58 -2.34 -8.47
CA ASP A 254 -9.29 -3.40 -9.19
C ASP A 254 -10.17 -4.21 -8.21
N PRO A 255 -11.51 -4.22 -8.40
CA PRO A 255 -12.42 -4.88 -7.46
C PRO A 255 -12.25 -6.39 -7.43
N ILE A 256 -11.84 -7.01 -8.54
CA ILE A 256 -11.62 -8.46 -8.63
C ILE A 256 -10.40 -8.85 -7.80
N LEU A 257 -9.31 -8.07 -7.87
CA LEU A 257 -8.14 -8.28 -7.02
C LEU A 257 -8.48 -8.11 -5.54
N CYS A 258 -9.14 -7.02 -5.16
CA CYS A 258 -9.53 -6.80 -3.75
C CYS A 258 -10.39 -7.93 -3.21
N ALA A 259 -11.42 -8.37 -3.95
CA ALA A 259 -12.24 -9.51 -3.57
C ALA A 259 -11.40 -10.80 -3.48
N GLY A 260 -10.53 -11.05 -4.45
CA GLY A 260 -9.68 -12.24 -4.48
C GLY A 260 -8.71 -12.34 -3.30
N PHE A 261 -8.14 -11.21 -2.87
CA PHE A 261 -7.31 -11.15 -1.67
C PHE A 261 -8.13 -11.30 -0.38
N CYS A 262 -9.33 -10.72 -0.29
CA CYS A 262 -10.22 -10.97 0.85
C CYS A 262 -10.55 -12.46 0.97
N PHE A 263 -10.86 -13.14 -0.13
CA PHE A 263 -11.09 -14.59 -0.13
C PHE A 263 -9.84 -15.39 0.26
N ASP A 264 -8.66 -15.02 -0.22
CA ASP A 264 -7.39 -15.67 0.17
C ASP A 264 -7.11 -15.57 1.68
N VAL A 265 -7.36 -14.40 2.27
CA VAL A 265 -7.21 -14.17 3.71
C VAL A 265 -8.21 -15.00 4.51
N LEU A 266 -9.49 -15.02 4.09
CA LEU A 266 -10.52 -15.84 4.74
C LEU A 266 -10.23 -17.34 4.65
N ALA A 267 -9.70 -17.81 3.52
CA ALA A 267 -9.29 -19.19 3.31
C ALA A 267 -8.08 -19.62 4.18
N SER A 268 -7.41 -18.66 4.81
CA SER A 268 -6.22 -18.83 5.65
C SER A 268 -6.44 -18.31 7.08
N ALA A 269 -7.68 -18.46 7.57
CA ALA A 269 -8.10 -17.99 8.90
C ALA A 269 -7.39 -18.73 10.05
N ASP A 270 -7.06 -20.00 9.86
CA ASP A 270 -6.25 -20.85 10.74
C ASP A 270 -4.89 -20.22 11.06
N HIS A 271 -4.13 -19.88 10.01
CA HIS A 271 -2.82 -19.25 10.15
C HIS A 271 -2.92 -17.79 10.60
N THR A 272 -4.05 -17.12 10.33
CA THR A 272 -4.34 -15.78 10.86
C THR A 272 -4.48 -15.81 12.38
N LEU A 273 -5.23 -16.78 12.91
CA LEU A 273 -5.41 -16.96 14.36
C LEU A 273 -4.08 -17.23 15.07
N GLN A 274 -3.24 -18.07 14.45
CA GLN A 274 -1.89 -18.35 14.94
C GLN A 274 -1.00 -17.08 14.95
N ALA A 275 -1.03 -16.29 13.88
CA ALA A 275 -0.27 -15.04 13.79
C ALA A 275 -0.74 -14.00 14.82
N VAL A 276 -2.05 -13.88 15.08
CA VAL A 276 -2.57 -13.03 16.16
C VAL A 276 -2.04 -13.48 17.50
N THR A 277 -2.06 -14.78 17.79
CA THR A 277 -1.53 -15.32 19.06
C THR A 277 -0.05 -14.94 19.26
N ARG A 278 0.77 -15.07 18.22
CA ARG A 278 2.19 -14.68 18.23
C ARG A 278 2.41 -13.18 18.41
N VAL A 279 1.52 -12.33 17.90
CA VAL A 279 1.58 -10.88 18.13
C VAL A 279 1.23 -10.53 19.57
N LEU A 280 0.22 -11.17 20.15
CA LEU A 280 -0.24 -10.87 21.51
C LEU A 280 0.76 -11.34 22.56
N HIS A 281 1.38 -12.50 22.33
CA HIS A 281 2.40 -13.06 23.22
C HIS A 281 3.62 -13.48 22.41
N PRO A 282 4.49 -12.54 22.01
CA PRO A 282 5.64 -12.87 21.18
C PRO A 282 6.73 -13.58 22.00
N SER A 283 7.18 -14.75 21.54
CA SER A 283 8.34 -15.44 22.13
C SER A 283 9.68 -14.80 21.77
N SER A 284 9.74 -14.08 20.65
CA SER A 284 10.91 -13.33 20.20
C SER A 284 10.50 -12.11 19.37
N THR A 285 11.37 -11.10 19.29
CA THR A 285 11.17 -9.93 18.43
C THR A 285 10.99 -10.34 16.96
N GLY A 286 11.71 -11.39 16.51
CA GLY A 286 11.58 -11.92 15.16
C GLY A 286 10.17 -12.46 14.88
N ASN A 287 9.62 -13.26 15.80
CA ASN A 287 8.26 -13.80 15.67
C ASN A 287 7.20 -12.69 15.68
N PHE A 288 7.40 -11.63 16.47
CA PHE A 288 6.53 -10.47 16.45
C PHE A 288 6.53 -9.77 15.07
N VAL A 289 7.72 -9.51 14.51
CA VAL A 289 7.87 -8.83 13.22
C VAL A 289 7.30 -9.67 12.08
N LEU A 290 7.64 -10.96 12.00
CA LEU A 290 7.10 -11.88 10.99
C LEU A 290 5.57 -11.99 11.09
N SER A 291 5.03 -12.04 12.31
CA SER A 291 3.59 -12.06 12.53
C SER A 291 2.90 -10.76 12.12
N SER A 292 3.53 -9.63 12.38
CA SER A 292 3.07 -8.33 11.93
C SER A 292 3.06 -8.22 10.40
N ILE A 293 4.11 -8.70 9.73
CA ILE A 293 4.18 -8.73 8.25
C ILE A 293 3.07 -9.63 7.69
N TYR A 294 2.85 -10.81 8.27
CA TYR A 294 1.78 -11.70 7.85
C TYR A 294 0.39 -11.08 8.01
N LEU A 295 0.15 -10.40 9.15
CA LEU A 295 -1.12 -9.71 9.43
C LEU A 295 -1.34 -8.48 8.54
N SER A 296 -0.29 -7.86 8.00
CA SER A 296 -0.42 -6.72 7.07
C SER A 296 -1.29 -7.03 5.85
N ARG A 297 -1.41 -8.31 5.44
CA ARG A 297 -2.29 -8.76 4.35
C ARG A 297 -3.77 -8.44 4.59
N HIS A 298 -4.17 -8.19 5.84
CA HIS A 298 -5.55 -7.79 6.16
C HIS A 298 -5.93 -6.39 5.66
N VAL A 299 -4.95 -5.57 5.22
CA VAL A 299 -5.21 -4.26 4.60
C VAL A 299 -6.14 -4.36 3.38
N TRP A 300 -6.22 -5.52 2.71
CA TRP A 300 -7.11 -5.72 1.56
C TRP A 300 -8.59 -5.55 1.92
N PHE A 301 -9.00 -5.82 3.15
CA PHE A 301 -10.35 -5.49 3.62
C PHE A 301 -10.59 -3.97 3.65
N SER A 302 -9.60 -3.20 4.09
CA SER A 302 -9.64 -1.74 4.07
C SER A 302 -9.61 -1.18 2.64
N TYR A 303 -8.86 -1.81 1.73
CA TYR A 303 -8.89 -1.45 0.30
C TYR A 303 -10.24 -1.75 -0.36
N ALA A 304 -10.83 -2.92 -0.08
CA ALA A 304 -12.19 -3.25 -0.54
C ALA A 304 -13.22 -2.23 -0.01
N ALA A 305 -13.09 -1.84 1.26
CA ALA A 305 -13.93 -0.82 1.87
C ALA A 305 -13.83 0.54 1.15
N LEU A 306 -12.65 0.94 0.66
CA LEU A 306 -12.49 2.17 -0.15
C LEU A 306 -13.28 2.12 -1.47
N LEU A 307 -13.36 0.95 -2.12
CA LEU A 307 -14.12 0.77 -3.37
C LEU A 307 -15.63 0.86 -3.12
N VAL A 308 -16.10 0.24 -2.04
CA VAL A 308 -17.50 0.32 -1.60
C VAL A 308 -17.83 1.74 -1.17
N LEU A 309 -16.98 2.36 -0.37
CA LEU A 309 -17.13 3.74 0.10
C LEU A 309 -17.25 4.72 -1.08
N HIS A 310 -16.43 4.58 -2.13
CA HIS A 310 -16.58 5.42 -3.32
C HIS A 310 -17.96 5.27 -3.95
N SER A 311 -18.42 4.03 -4.12
CA SER A 311 -19.72 3.72 -4.71
C SER A 311 -20.87 4.31 -3.90
N VAL A 312 -20.79 4.20 -2.57
CA VAL A 312 -21.74 4.77 -1.61
C VAL A 312 -21.74 6.30 -1.67
N LEU A 313 -20.57 6.93 -1.53
CA LEU A 313 -20.45 8.39 -1.57
C LEU A 313 -20.94 8.95 -2.92
N LYS A 314 -20.68 8.24 -4.01
CA LYS A 314 -21.14 8.63 -5.36
C LYS A 314 -22.64 8.54 -5.50
N ARG A 315 -23.25 7.49 -4.94
CA ARG A 315 -24.70 7.32 -4.89
C ARG A 315 -25.38 8.45 -4.09
N TYR A 316 -24.78 8.87 -2.98
CA TYR A 316 -25.31 9.94 -2.13
C TYR A 316 -24.80 11.35 -2.46
N ARG A 317 -23.98 11.52 -3.51
CA ARG A 317 -23.42 12.81 -3.97
C ARG A 317 -22.57 13.58 -2.94
N VAL A 318 -21.95 12.86 -2.00
CA VAL A 318 -21.14 13.43 -0.91
C VAL A 318 -19.63 13.15 -1.08
N LEU A 319 -19.15 13.00 -2.31
CA LEU A 319 -17.71 12.75 -2.59
C LEU A 319 -16.79 13.82 -1.98
N HIS A 320 -17.27 15.06 -1.87
CA HIS A 320 -16.51 16.17 -1.30
C HIS A 320 -16.16 15.97 0.19
N TRP A 321 -16.85 15.07 0.90
CA TRP A 321 -16.56 14.73 2.31
C TRP A 321 -15.37 13.81 2.46
N CYS A 322 -14.92 13.16 1.38
CA CYS A 322 -13.87 12.15 1.45
C CYS A 322 -12.56 12.71 0.88
N VAL A 323 -11.49 12.52 1.63
CA VAL A 323 -10.11 12.72 1.16
C VAL A 323 -9.60 11.39 0.62
N ALA A 324 -8.96 11.45 -0.56
CA ALA A 324 -8.33 10.30 -1.18
C ALA A 324 -7.20 9.75 -0.29
N GLN A 325 -7.27 8.45 0.03
CA GLN A 325 -6.35 7.80 0.96
C GLN A 325 -5.08 7.33 0.26
N SER A 326 -3.91 7.52 0.89
CA SER A 326 -2.67 6.89 0.45
C SER A 326 -2.69 5.41 0.81
N THR A 327 -2.44 4.54 -0.18
CA THR A 327 -2.46 3.09 0.01
C THR A 327 -1.43 2.64 1.05
N THR A 328 -0.30 3.31 1.13
CA THR A 328 0.81 2.96 2.03
C THR A 328 0.56 3.40 3.46
N ILE A 329 0.00 4.59 3.68
CA ILE A 329 -0.41 5.03 5.03
C ILE A 329 -1.43 4.05 5.59
N LEU A 330 -2.42 3.68 4.78
CA LEU A 330 -3.45 2.73 5.20
C LEU A 330 -2.86 1.35 5.54
N ALA A 331 -1.90 0.85 4.76
CA ALA A 331 -1.19 -0.39 5.07
C ALA A 331 -0.42 -0.33 6.39
N ILE A 332 0.29 0.78 6.65
CA ILE A 332 1.01 0.99 7.91
C ILE A 332 0.03 1.01 9.09
N VAL A 333 -1.05 1.80 8.98
CA VAL A 333 -2.05 1.92 10.06
C VAL A 333 -2.69 0.56 10.36
N VAL A 334 -3.15 -0.18 9.36
CA VAL A 334 -3.74 -1.51 9.57
C VAL A 334 -2.74 -2.48 10.20
N THR A 335 -1.48 -2.47 9.72
CA THR A 335 -0.44 -3.34 10.28
C THR A 335 -0.17 -3.01 11.74
N VAL A 336 -0.01 -1.73 12.09
CA VAL A 336 0.23 -1.26 13.46
C VAL A 336 -0.97 -1.55 14.37
N LEU A 337 -2.19 -1.37 13.87
CA LEU A 337 -3.43 -1.67 14.61
C LEU A 337 -3.52 -3.16 14.98
N LEU A 338 -3.29 -4.04 14.01
CA LEU A 338 -3.36 -5.50 14.22
C LEU A 338 -2.14 -6.07 14.96
N SER A 339 -1.06 -5.31 15.10
CA SER A 339 0.17 -5.73 15.78
C SER A 339 0.39 -5.01 17.11
N ALA A 340 1.11 -3.89 17.10
CA ALA A 340 1.53 -3.17 18.29
C ALA A 340 0.36 -2.67 19.14
N VAL A 341 -0.67 -2.10 18.51
CA VAL A 341 -1.85 -1.61 19.25
C VAL A 341 -2.62 -2.77 19.86
N ALA A 342 -2.85 -3.85 19.11
CA ALA A 342 -3.48 -5.05 19.65
C ALA A 342 -2.69 -5.63 20.82
N ASN A 343 -1.36 -5.74 20.72
CA ASN A 343 -0.49 -6.22 21.79
C ASN A 343 -0.59 -5.36 23.06
N ILE A 344 -0.56 -4.03 22.93
CA ILE A 344 -0.61 -3.11 24.07
C ILE A 344 -2.01 -3.06 24.67
N ALA A 345 -3.04 -2.92 23.83
CA ALA A 345 -4.42 -2.79 24.27
C ALA A 345 -4.89 -4.06 25.01
N LEU A 346 -4.50 -5.24 24.52
CA LEU A 346 -4.86 -6.53 25.14
C LEU A 346 -3.96 -6.93 26.31
N ARG A 347 -3.17 -6.01 26.87
CA ARG A 347 -2.62 -6.14 28.23
C ARG A 347 -3.54 -5.55 29.30
N TRP A 348 -4.55 -4.77 28.89
CA TRP A 348 -5.49 -4.15 29.82
C TRP A 348 -6.65 -5.11 30.12
N TYR A 349 -6.76 -5.54 31.38
CA TYR A 349 -7.72 -6.56 31.82
C TYR A 349 -9.18 -6.30 31.38
N PRO A 350 -9.74 -5.09 31.52
CA PRO A 350 -11.11 -4.84 31.07
C PRO A 350 -11.32 -5.12 29.58
N LEU A 351 -10.35 -4.76 28.73
CA LEU A 351 -10.46 -5.01 27.29
C LEU A 351 -10.34 -6.50 26.96
N VAL A 352 -9.42 -7.19 27.61
CA VAL A 352 -9.30 -8.65 27.50
C VAL A 352 -10.61 -9.34 27.92
N GLY A 353 -11.22 -8.89 29.02
CA GLY A 353 -12.50 -9.39 29.49
C GLY A 353 -13.62 -9.20 28.47
N VAL A 354 -13.71 -8.03 27.83
CA VAL A 354 -14.69 -7.75 26.77
C VAL A 354 -14.47 -8.66 25.55
N VAL A 355 -13.22 -8.76 25.07
CA VAL A 355 -12.90 -9.60 23.91
C VAL A 355 -13.13 -11.07 24.21
N ASN A 356 -12.66 -11.56 25.36
CA ASN A 356 -12.88 -12.94 25.77
C ASN A 356 -14.37 -13.24 25.96
N SER A 357 -15.15 -12.31 26.51
CA SER A 357 -16.61 -12.47 26.64
C SER A 357 -17.28 -12.66 25.28
N LEU A 358 -16.84 -11.92 24.25
CA LEU A 358 -17.34 -12.09 22.89
C LEU A 358 -17.03 -13.49 22.32
N PHE A 359 -15.83 -14.03 22.56
CA PHE A 359 -15.49 -15.40 22.19
C PHE A 359 -16.28 -16.45 23.00
N CYS A 360 -16.49 -16.18 24.29
CA CYS A 360 -17.21 -17.05 25.21
C CYS A 360 -18.71 -17.17 24.89
N ILE A 361 -19.34 -16.13 24.31
CA ILE A 361 -20.76 -16.19 23.90
C ILE A 361 -21.02 -17.35 22.94
N PHE A 362 -20.05 -17.63 22.05
CA PHE A 362 -20.14 -18.69 21.06
C PHE A 362 -19.35 -19.94 21.45
N THR A 363 -19.13 -20.12 22.76
CA THR A 363 -18.48 -21.31 23.30
C THR A 363 -19.54 -22.32 23.76
N THR A 364 -19.49 -23.52 23.21
CA THR A 364 -20.38 -24.63 23.56
C THR A 364 -19.61 -25.71 24.32
N PRO A 365 -20.05 -26.10 25.53
CA PRO A 365 -19.48 -27.24 26.22
C PRO A 365 -19.95 -28.54 25.55
N VAL A 366 -19.03 -29.44 25.23
CA VAL A 366 -19.36 -30.71 24.56
C VAL A 366 -19.36 -31.87 25.57
N GLY A 367 -18.50 -31.82 26.58
CA GLY A 367 -18.46 -32.78 27.68
C GLY A 367 -17.13 -32.75 28.44
N GLY A 368 -17.18 -32.91 29.76
CA GLY A 368 -16.01 -32.82 30.63
C GLY A 368 -15.27 -31.48 30.50
N ASP A 369 -13.94 -31.54 30.38
CA ASP A 369 -13.04 -30.37 30.27
C ASP A 369 -12.83 -29.86 28.83
N TYR A 370 -13.73 -30.22 27.90
CA TYR A 370 -13.60 -29.93 26.46
C TYR A 370 -14.70 -29.01 25.90
N PHE A 371 -14.27 -28.02 25.12
CA PHE A 371 -15.13 -26.95 24.58
C PHE A 371 -15.00 -26.79 23.05
N ASN A 372 -16.05 -26.27 22.42
CA ASN A 372 -16.01 -25.77 21.06
C ASN A 372 -16.20 -24.26 21.06
N VAL A 373 -15.33 -23.52 20.37
CA VAL A 373 -15.33 -22.06 20.30
C VAL A 373 -15.48 -21.64 18.84
N GLU A 374 -16.58 -20.96 18.50
CA GLU A 374 -16.77 -20.44 17.15
C GLU A 374 -16.12 -19.04 17.00
N ALA A 375 -15.07 -18.96 16.19
CA ALA A 375 -14.29 -17.74 15.96
C ALA A 375 -14.86 -16.80 14.89
N SER A 376 -15.82 -17.25 14.07
CA SER A 376 -16.37 -16.43 12.97
C SER A 376 -16.90 -15.06 13.43
N PRO A 377 -17.66 -14.94 14.54
CA PRO A 377 -18.14 -13.64 15.00
C PRO A 377 -17.01 -12.66 15.33
N ALA A 378 -15.94 -13.14 15.97
CA ALA A 378 -14.78 -12.31 16.29
C ALA A 378 -13.96 -11.91 15.05
N LEU A 379 -13.81 -12.82 14.08
CA LEU A 379 -13.20 -12.52 12.79
C LEU A 379 -14.02 -11.47 12.03
N LEU A 380 -15.34 -11.64 11.95
CA LEU A 380 -16.25 -10.67 11.31
C LEU A 380 -16.18 -9.30 11.99
N LEU A 381 -16.14 -9.24 13.32
CA LEU A 381 -15.98 -7.98 14.05
C LEU A 381 -14.64 -7.32 13.72
N THR A 382 -13.55 -8.10 13.69
CA THR A 382 -12.21 -7.60 13.34
C THR A 382 -12.21 -7.02 11.92
N TYR A 383 -12.80 -7.72 10.96
CA TYR A 383 -12.89 -7.23 9.58
C TYR A 383 -13.83 -6.02 9.46
N ALA A 384 -14.92 -5.97 10.22
CA ALA A 384 -15.77 -4.79 10.30
C ALA A 384 -15.00 -3.58 10.85
N MET A 385 -14.15 -3.77 11.87
CA MET A 385 -13.26 -2.71 12.36
C MET A 385 -12.30 -2.23 11.25
N LEU A 386 -11.66 -3.14 10.52
CA LEU A 386 -10.78 -2.79 9.39
C LEU A 386 -11.50 -2.04 8.26
N TRP A 387 -12.79 -2.30 8.06
CA TRP A 387 -13.63 -1.56 7.12
C TRP A 387 -13.89 -0.12 7.54
N THR A 388 -13.89 0.17 8.84
CA THR A 388 -14.11 1.54 9.35
C THR A 388 -12.84 2.40 9.29
N VAL A 389 -11.64 1.80 9.29
CA VAL A 389 -10.36 2.53 9.28
C VAL A 389 -10.27 3.55 8.13
N PRO A 390 -10.53 3.20 6.86
CA PRO A 390 -10.47 4.18 5.77
C PRO A 390 -11.54 5.25 5.85
N VAL A 391 -12.70 4.97 6.47
CA VAL A 391 -13.76 5.96 6.67
C VAL A 391 -13.30 7.01 7.69
N LEU A 392 -12.66 6.57 8.77
CA LEU A 392 -12.13 7.45 9.81
C LEU A 392 -10.98 8.32 9.28
N LEU A 393 -10.02 7.72 8.56
CA LEU A 393 -8.91 8.44 7.93
C LEU A 393 -9.36 9.30 6.73
N GLY A 394 -10.48 8.91 6.11
CA GLY A 394 -11.07 9.54 4.91
C GLY A 394 -11.86 10.81 5.16
N ARG A 395 -12.21 11.11 6.41
CA ARG A 395 -13.01 12.29 6.73
C ARG A 395 -12.23 13.57 6.44
N ARG A 396 -12.69 14.34 5.46
CA ARG A 396 -12.29 15.73 5.32
C ARG A 396 -12.87 16.46 6.53
N ALA A 397 -12.02 16.98 7.42
CA ALA A 397 -12.48 17.96 8.40
C ALA A 397 -13.16 19.10 7.62
N PRO A 398 -14.33 19.59 8.04
CA PRO A 398 -14.91 20.78 7.43
C PRO A 398 -13.83 21.87 7.50
N GLU A 399 -13.44 22.40 6.34
CA GLU A 399 -12.53 23.55 6.29
C GLU A 399 -13.15 24.62 7.21
N PRO A 400 -12.44 25.05 8.28
CA PRO A 400 -12.85 26.30 8.92
C PRO A 400 -12.86 27.34 7.81
N ARG A 401 -13.93 28.14 7.74
CA ARG A 401 -13.99 29.30 6.85
C ARG A 401 -12.66 30.06 7.01
N PRO A 402 -12.02 30.50 5.92
CA PRO A 402 -10.76 31.22 6.02
C PRO A 402 -11.03 32.56 6.71
N ASP A 403 -10.89 32.58 8.03
CA ASP A 403 -10.53 33.80 8.72
C ASP A 403 -9.07 34.13 8.35
N ALA A 404 -8.76 35.41 8.28
CA ALA A 404 -7.53 36.00 7.76
C ALA A 404 -6.24 35.30 8.24
N PRO A 405 -5.14 35.36 7.45
CA PRO A 405 -4.00 34.48 7.64
C PRO A 405 -3.17 34.91 8.86
N GLU A 406 -3.35 34.25 9.99
CA GLU A 406 -2.34 34.18 11.03
C GLU A 406 -2.15 32.73 11.47
N LEU A 407 -1.08 32.09 10.98
CA LEU A 407 -0.21 31.17 11.74
C LEU A 407 0.84 30.49 10.82
N PRO A 408 2.06 31.03 10.73
CA PRO A 408 3.25 30.25 10.45
C PRO A 408 4.13 30.21 11.71
N MET A 409 3.69 29.56 12.79
CA MET A 409 4.49 29.45 14.03
C MET A 409 4.30 28.13 14.79
N MET A 410 4.49 26.98 14.12
CA MET A 410 4.64 25.71 14.86
C MET A 410 5.69 24.72 14.32
N PHE A 411 6.62 25.19 13.46
CA PHE A 411 7.78 24.39 13.04
C PHE A 411 9.15 25.04 13.29
N ARG A 412 9.21 26.27 13.82
CA ARG A 412 10.49 26.88 14.26
C ARG A 412 10.91 26.48 15.68
N SER A 413 10.02 25.88 16.47
CA SER A 413 10.28 25.60 17.89
C SER A 413 11.04 24.29 18.16
N VAL A 414 11.11 23.36 17.20
CA VAL A 414 11.84 22.10 17.38
C VAL A 414 13.32 22.21 16.98
N THR A 415 13.68 23.18 16.14
CA THR A 415 15.09 23.44 15.76
C THR A 415 15.82 24.42 16.68
N SER A 416 15.11 25.19 17.53
CA SER A 416 15.77 26.15 18.45
C SER A 416 16.01 25.61 19.86
N ILE A 417 15.58 24.38 20.17
CA ILE A 417 15.80 23.75 21.48
C ILE A 417 17.03 22.81 21.47
N MET A 418 17.64 22.56 20.31
CA MET A 418 18.89 21.77 20.20
C MET A 418 20.17 22.61 19.97
N SER A 419 20.14 23.93 20.19
CA SER A 419 21.34 24.77 20.10
C SER A 419 21.57 25.67 21.32
N ALA A 420 20.84 25.48 22.42
CA ALA A 420 21.06 26.19 23.67
C ALA A 420 21.87 25.31 24.63
N GLY A 421 23.19 25.29 24.45
CA GLY A 421 24.07 24.49 25.30
C GLY A 421 25.55 24.51 24.95
N HIS A 422 26.15 25.68 24.73
CA HIS A 422 27.48 25.96 25.28
C HIS A 422 27.87 27.44 25.15
N GLN A 423 28.32 27.99 26.27
CA GLN A 423 28.84 29.34 26.47
C GLN A 423 30.01 29.69 25.53
N GLN A 424 29.83 30.77 24.77
CA GLN A 424 30.62 32.01 24.87
C GLN A 424 32.13 31.87 25.17
N ARG A 425 32.95 32.06 24.13
CA ARG A 425 34.15 32.92 24.19
C ARG A 425 34.57 33.40 22.80
N SER A 426 34.69 34.71 22.68
CA SER A 426 35.18 35.48 21.55
C SER A 426 36.69 35.35 21.39
N ILE A 427 37.15 35.06 20.17
CA ILE A 427 38.51 35.39 19.69
C ILE A 427 38.36 35.83 18.23
N PRO A 428 38.81 37.03 17.83
CA PRO A 428 38.94 37.41 16.43
C PRO A 428 40.32 36.97 15.94
N LEU A 429 40.41 36.35 14.76
CA LEU A 429 41.66 36.32 14.01
C LEU A 429 41.38 36.00 12.55
N ASP A 430 41.67 37.01 11.72
CA ASP A 430 42.02 36.90 10.32
C ASP A 430 43.01 35.75 10.07
N ILE A 431 42.98 35.24 8.82
CA ILE A 431 44.11 34.86 7.96
C ILE A 431 43.79 33.60 7.12
N LEU A 432 44.02 33.78 5.80
CA LEU A 432 44.18 32.81 4.71
C LEU A 432 42.93 32.26 4.00
N SER A 433 42.41 33.15 3.16
CA SER A 433 41.92 32.83 1.82
C SER A 433 42.91 31.94 1.04
N LEU A 434 42.46 30.75 0.65
CA LEU A 434 43.10 29.98 -0.42
C LEU A 434 42.03 29.55 -1.44
N ALA A 435 41.98 30.37 -2.49
CA ALA A 435 41.50 30.13 -3.83
C ALA A 435 40.77 28.80 -4.11
N GLN A 436 39.46 28.88 -4.29
CA GLN A 436 38.80 28.12 -5.35
C GLN A 436 38.19 29.10 -6.34
N ALA A 437 38.82 29.13 -7.51
CA ALA A 437 38.48 29.96 -8.65
C ALA A 437 36.98 29.83 -8.98
N ALA A 438 36.25 30.91 -8.69
CA ALA A 438 34.90 31.11 -9.15
C ALA A 438 34.90 31.14 -10.69
N ARG A 439 34.48 30.05 -11.33
CA ARG A 439 33.87 30.15 -12.65
C ARG A 439 32.50 30.79 -12.47
N GLN A 440 32.45 32.11 -12.62
CA GLN A 440 31.21 32.84 -12.87
C GLN A 440 30.51 32.21 -14.10
N PRO A 441 29.25 31.77 -14.00
CA PRO A 441 28.42 31.64 -15.19
C PRO A 441 27.98 33.04 -15.61
N SER A 442 28.66 33.59 -16.62
CA SER A 442 28.21 34.74 -17.38
C SER A 442 27.11 34.32 -18.36
N ALA A 443 25.86 34.29 -17.89
CA ALA A 443 24.71 34.42 -18.76
C ALA A 443 23.50 34.87 -17.93
N THR A 444 22.96 36.03 -18.28
CA THR A 444 21.67 36.51 -17.81
C THR A 444 20.60 35.42 -17.97
N PRO A 445 19.87 35.05 -16.91
CA PRO A 445 18.74 34.16 -17.04
C PRO A 445 17.69 34.84 -17.92
N ILE A 446 17.17 34.13 -18.91
CA ILE A 446 15.92 34.50 -19.57
C ILE A 446 14.89 34.72 -18.44
N PRO A 447 14.17 35.85 -18.39
CA PRO A 447 13.24 36.10 -17.31
C PRO A 447 12.21 34.98 -17.27
N ALA A 448 12.11 34.29 -16.13
CA ALA A 448 10.97 33.43 -15.84
C ALA A 448 9.71 34.30 -15.94
N LEU A 449 9.00 34.21 -17.06
CA LEU A 449 7.74 34.91 -17.28
C LEU A 449 6.71 34.42 -16.27
N ASN A 450 6.16 35.38 -15.52
CA ASN A 450 5.17 35.36 -14.45
C ASN A 450 4.72 34.00 -13.87
N PRO A 451 4.81 33.81 -12.55
CA PRO A 451 4.26 32.66 -11.86
C PRO A 451 2.73 32.75 -11.88
N ASN A 452 2.07 32.02 -12.77
CA ASN A 452 0.67 31.70 -12.53
C ASN A 452 0.61 30.72 -11.34
N ASP A 453 -0.44 30.80 -10.52
CA ASP A 453 -0.79 29.81 -9.48
C ASP A 453 -0.93 28.35 -9.99
N ASP A 454 -0.77 28.15 -11.30
CA ASP A 454 -0.91 26.89 -12.05
C ASP A 454 0.17 25.83 -11.73
N HIS A 455 1.22 26.15 -10.98
CA HIS A 455 2.37 25.24 -10.78
C HIS A 455 2.26 24.30 -9.58
N ILE A 456 1.36 24.55 -8.61
CA ILE A 456 1.36 23.79 -7.34
C ILE A 456 1.04 22.30 -7.57
N LEU A 457 0.08 21.99 -8.44
CA LEU A 457 -0.37 20.61 -8.71
C LEU A 457 0.64 19.79 -9.52
N ALA A 458 1.51 20.47 -10.27
CA ALA A 458 2.61 19.87 -11.01
C ALA A 458 3.80 19.51 -10.10
N LYS A 459 4.02 20.28 -9.02
CA LYS A 459 5.19 20.14 -8.15
C LYS A 459 5.24 18.78 -7.44
N PHE A 460 6.46 18.34 -7.14
CA PHE A 460 6.72 17.11 -6.39
C PHE A 460 6.08 17.10 -5.00
N ALA A 461 6.00 18.28 -4.36
CA ALA A 461 5.38 18.46 -3.05
C ALA A 461 3.87 18.17 -3.03
N PHE A 462 3.19 18.16 -4.19
CA PHE A 462 1.78 17.79 -4.27
C PHE A 462 1.54 16.28 -4.18
N ASN A 463 2.59 15.46 -4.17
CA ASN A 463 2.44 14.01 -3.97
C ASN A 463 2.38 13.63 -2.50
N ASP A 464 2.06 12.37 -2.22
CA ASP A 464 2.18 11.83 -0.87
C ASP A 464 3.65 11.62 -0.48
N TRP A 465 3.90 11.53 0.82
CA TRP A 465 5.26 11.41 1.38
C TRP A 465 6.06 10.25 0.76
N LYS A 466 5.38 9.12 0.44
CA LYS A 466 6.00 7.97 -0.24
C LYS A 466 6.60 8.40 -1.58
N GLN A 467 5.82 9.10 -2.39
CA GLN A 467 6.25 9.52 -3.71
C GLN A 467 7.28 10.65 -3.62
N ILE A 468 7.18 11.54 -2.63
CA ILE A 468 8.20 12.57 -2.36
C ILE A 468 9.54 11.91 -2.04
N MET A 469 9.55 10.89 -1.17
CA MET A 469 10.76 10.13 -0.83
C MET A 469 11.33 9.41 -2.06
N TRP A 470 10.48 8.81 -2.88
CA TRP A 470 10.88 8.17 -4.13
C TRP A 470 11.49 9.16 -5.13
N LEU A 471 10.86 10.31 -5.33
CA LEU A 471 11.36 11.39 -6.19
C LEU A 471 12.72 11.89 -5.70
N TRP A 472 12.89 12.04 -4.38
CA TRP A 472 14.17 12.42 -3.79
C TRP A 472 15.28 11.41 -4.10
N LEU A 473 15.00 10.10 -4.01
CA LEU A 473 15.96 9.04 -4.38
C LEU A 473 16.32 9.05 -5.89
N CYS A 474 15.34 9.38 -6.74
CA CYS A 474 15.53 9.44 -8.19
C CYS A 474 16.28 10.69 -8.64
N CYS A 475 16.15 11.80 -7.91
CA CYS A 475 16.65 13.13 -8.28
C CYS A 475 17.61 13.68 -7.21
N PRO A 476 18.89 13.24 -7.19
CA PRO A 476 19.86 13.64 -6.17
C PRO A 476 20.32 15.11 -6.26
N ARG A 477 19.97 15.83 -7.33
CA ARG A 477 20.27 17.26 -7.50
C ARG A 477 19.01 18.07 -7.14
N GLN A 478 18.95 18.66 -5.95
CA GLN A 478 17.86 19.54 -5.52
C GLN A 478 18.34 20.97 -5.31
N ARG A 479 17.65 21.94 -5.96
CA ARG A 479 17.02 23.08 -5.26
C ARG A 479 16.16 23.99 -6.16
N ASN A 480 16.38 24.03 -7.48
CA ASN A 480 15.71 25.01 -8.37
C ASN A 480 14.61 24.43 -9.29
N ASP A 481 14.27 23.14 -9.19
CA ASP A 481 13.26 22.51 -10.07
C ASP A 481 11.83 23.03 -9.82
N ALA A 482 11.59 23.71 -8.70
CA ALA A 482 10.28 24.25 -8.33
C ALA A 482 9.78 25.35 -9.28
N ASP A 483 10.70 26.02 -9.99
CA ASP A 483 10.39 27.09 -10.94
C ASP A 483 10.06 26.54 -12.35
N PHE A 484 10.36 25.26 -12.60
CA PHE A 484 10.25 24.62 -13.92
C PHE A 484 9.15 23.54 -14.00
N CYS A 485 8.24 23.44 -13.03
CA CYS A 485 7.22 22.37 -13.01
C CYS A 485 5.97 22.75 -13.82
N THR A 486 5.58 21.97 -14.82
CA THR A 486 4.33 22.14 -15.61
C THR A 486 3.40 20.93 -15.52
N GLY A 487 2.12 21.12 -15.86
CA GLY A 487 1.09 20.08 -15.80
C GLY A 487 0.20 20.11 -14.55
N GLY A 488 -0.38 18.97 -14.20
CA GLY A 488 -1.38 18.81 -13.15
C GLY A 488 -2.79 19.28 -13.54
N SER A 489 -3.08 19.48 -14.83
CA SER A 489 -4.36 20.07 -15.27
C SER A 489 -5.58 19.22 -14.87
N ILE A 490 -5.41 17.89 -14.84
CA ILE A 490 -6.42 16.95 -14.39
C ILE A 490 -6.75 17.08 -12.89
N TYR A 491 -5.75 17.40 -12.06
CA TYR A 491 -5.95 17.55 -10.61
C TYR A 491 -6.72 18.81 -10.28
N ARG A 492 -6.58 19.87 -11.08
CA ARG A 492 -7.37 21.08 -10.91
C ARG A 492 -8.86 20.82 -11.14
N LEU A 493 -9.18 19.98 -12.12
CA LEU A 493 -10.56 19.51 -12.33
C LEU A 493 -11.05 18.70 -11.14
N PHE A 494 -10.20 17.86 -10.54
CA PHE A 494 -10.53 17.05 -9.37
C PHE A 494 -10.73 17.86 -8.09
N GLU A 495 -10.00 18.97 -7.91
CA GLU A 495 -10.21 19.91 -6.81
C GLU A 495 -11.54 20.64 -6.93
N MET A 496 -11.93 21.04 -8.15
CA MET A 496 -13.22 21.69 -8.39
C MET A 496 -14.41 20.73 -8.22
N ASP A 497 -14.28 19.51 -8.75
CA ASP A 497 -15.34 18.51 -8.66
C ASP A 497 -14.74 17.08 -8.64
N PRO A 498 -14.63 16.46 -7.45
CA PRO A 498 -14.10 15.10 -7.29
C PRO A 498 -14.88 14.02 -8.05
N SER A 499 -16.11 14.30 -8.52
CA SER A 499 -16.92 13.34 -9.30
C SER A 499 -16.31 13.01 -10.67
N HIS A 500 -15.32 13.78 -11.11
CA HIS A 500 -14.54 13.52 -12.31
C HIS A 500 -13.49 12.41 -12.10
N GLN A 501 -13.18 12.05 -10.85
CA GLN A 501 -12.31 10.91 -10.58
C GLN A 501 -13.09 9.60 -10.79
N THR A 502 -12.46 8.66 -11.49
CA THR A 502 -12.96 7.27 -11.57
C THR A 502 -13.05 6.61 -10.19
N LEU A 503 -12.14 6.96 -9.28
CA LEU A 503 -12.13 6.51 -7.90
C LEU A 503 -11.57 7.60 -6.98
N ALA A 504 -12.45 8.34 -6.30
CA ALA A 504 -12.07 9.49 -5.47
C ALA A 504 -11.56 9.13 -4.06
N THR A 505 -11.74 7.89 -3.63
CA THR A 505 -11.36 7.42 -2.29
C THR A 505 -9.90 6.96 -2.22
N ILE A 506 -9.25 6.70 -3.36
CA ILE A 506 -7.87 6.23 -3.44
C ILE A 506 -7.01 7.29 -4.11
N ASN A 507 -5.86 7.60 -3.51
CA ASN A 507 -4.90 8.52 -4.09
C ASN A 507 -4.16 7.85 -5.26
N HIS A 508 -4.38 8.38 -6.47
CA HIS A 508 -3.78 7.89 -7.71
C HIS A 508 -2.51 8.63 -8.15
N ARG A 509 -2.06 9.64 -7.40
CA ARG A 509 -0.94 10.51 -7.77
C ARG A 509 0.39 9.77 -7.99
N GLY A 510 0.59 8.65 -7.31
CA GLY A 510 1.79 7.86 -7.48
C GLY A 510 1.93 7.26 -8.89
N THR A 511 0.82 7.08 -9.63
CA THR A 511 0.83 6.53 -11.00
C THR A 511 1.28 7.51 -12.08
N ASP A 512 1.51 8.76 -11.71
CA ASP A 512 1.95 9.79 -12.65
C ASP A 512 3.42 9.62 -13.02
N CYS A 513 3.74 10.04 -14.24
CA CYS A 513 5.12 10.12 -14.70
C CYS A 513 5.58 11.58 -14.70
N TYR A 514 6.90 11.77 -14.59
CA TYR A 514 7.52 13.08 -14.74
C TYR A 514 8.42 13.06 -15.98
N VAL A 515 8.30 14.08 -16.81
CA VAL A 515 9.09 14.21 -18.05
C VAL A 515 10.02 15.40 -17.91
N TYR A 516 11.30 15.10 -17.77
CA TYR A 516 12.37 16.09 -17.74
C TYR A 516 12.75 16.45 -19.18
N SER A 517 12.82 17.75 -19.43
CA SER A 517 13.07 18.32 -20.75
C SER A 517 14.42 19.03 -20.77
N TYR A 518 15.33 18.64 -21.67
CA TYR A 518 16.69 19.20 -21.73
C TYR A 518 16.98 19.89 -23.07
N ILE A 519 17.61 21.06 -23.00
CA ILE A 519 18.09 21.83 -24.15
C ILE A 519 19.48 21.32 -24.58
N ALA A 520 20.00 21.83 -25.70
CA ALA A 520 21.30 21.50 -26.31
C ALA A 520 22.52 21.47 -25.36
N ALA A 521 22.47 22.17 -24.23
CA ALA A 521 23.54 22.22 -23.23
C ALA A 521 23.35 21.26 -22.03
N ASP A 522 22.44 20.27 -22.15
CA ASP A 522 22.00 19.40 -21.04
C ASP A 522 21.42 20.21 -19.85
N GLN A 523 20.98 21.44 -20.12
CA GLN A 523 20.30 22.31 -19.17
C GLN A 523 18.82 21.94 -19.11
N LEU A 524 18.31 21.78 -17.89
CA LEU A 524 16.90 21.50 -17.63
C LEU A 524 16.05 22.72 -18.02
N ALA A 525 15.06 22.50 -18.89
CA ALA A 525 14.13 23.52 -19.38
C ALA A 525 12.77 23.48 -18.69
N ASP A 526 12.25 22.26 -18.47
CA ASP A 526 10.88 22.03 -18.02
C ASP A 526 10.78 20.63 -17.38
N VAL A 527 9.92 20.50 -16.38
CA VAL A 527 9.57 19.25 -15.72
C VAL A 527 8.05 19.12 -15.77
N ALA A 528 7.55 18.36 -16.72
CA ALA A 528 6.11 18.16 -16.83
C ALA A 528 5.66 16.96 -16.01
N ARG A 529 4.65 17.15 -15.16
CA ARG A 529 3.85 16.05 -14.62
C ARG A 529 2.91 15.56 -15.71
N VAL A 530 2.81 14.26 -15.91
CA VAL A 530 1.83 13.66 -16.81
C VAL A 530 1.04 12.58 -16.09
N SER A 531 -0.28 12.62 -16.25
CA SER A 531 -1.25 11.76 -15.57
C SER A 531 -2.05 10.92 -16.55
N LEU A 532 -2.42 9.71 -16.12
CA LEU A 532 -3.22 8.79 -16.93
C LEU A 532 -4.67 9.26 -17.07
N LEU A 533 -5.13 9.41 -18.31
CA LEU A 533 -6.50 9.75 -18.66
C LEU A 533 -7.50 8.70 -18.16
N GLY A 534 -7.07 7.44 -18.00
CA GLY A 534 -7.89 6.37 -17.41
C GLY A 534 -8.41 6.69 -16.00
N ARG A 535 -7.91 7.76 -15.35
CA ARG A 535 -8.41 8.26 -14.06
C ARG A 535 -9.59 9.22 -14.20
N LEU A 536 -9.80 9.79 -15.38
CA LEU A 536 -10.87 10.73 -15.67
C LEU A 536 -12.16 9.99 -16.08
N ALA A 537 -13.23 10.18 -15.31
CA ALA A 537 -14.55 9.67 -15.64
C ALA A 537 -15.21 10.54 -16.73
N ILE A 538 -15.02 10.21 -18.01
CA ILE A 538 -15.57 10.99 -19.14
C ILE A 538 -17.06 10.67 -19.42
N LYS A 539 -17.50 9.42 -19.19
CA LYS A 539 -18.88 8.98 -19.43
C LYS A 539 -19.68 8.94 -18.12
N GLY A 540 -20.89 9.52 -18.09
CA GLY A 540 -21.82 9.21 -16.99
C GLY A 540 -23.06 10.07 -16.78
N ALA A 541 -23.01 11.41 -16.89
CA ALA A 541 -24.21 12.23 -16.67
C ALA A 541 -23.99 13.65 -17.18
N ARG A 542 -24.51 13.97 -18.36
CA ARG A 542 -24.59 15.36 -18.84
C ARG A 542 -25.47 16.25 -17.95
N GLN A 543 -26.28 15.65 -17.06
CA GLN A 543 -27.29 16.35 -16.26
C GLN A 543 -26.92 16.59 -14.78
N GLN A 544 -25.78 16.11 -14.25
CA GLN A 544 -25.56 16.08 -12.79
C GLN A 544 -24.15 16.47 -12.31
N ARG A 545 -23.32 17.09 -13.16
CA ARG A 545 -21.96 17.55 -12.79
C ARG A 545 -21.90 19.06 -12.70
N LYS A 546 -21.13 19.60 -11.75
CA LYS A 546 -20.92 21.06 -11.61
C LYS A 546 -20.15 21.63 -12.81
N ILE A 547 -19.25 20.84 -13.37
CA ILE A 547 -18.45 21.19 -14.55
C ILE A 547 -18.67 20.14 -15.63
N ALA A 548 -19.10 20.56 -16.80
CA ALA A 548 -19.23 19.67 -17.95
C ALA A 548 -17.87 19.50 -18.64
N VAL A 549 -17.38 18.27 -18.74
CA VAL A 549 -16.21 17.93 -19.57
C VAL A 549 -16.67 17.62 -20.98
N GLN A 550 -16.38 18.51 -21.92
CA GLN A 550 -16.60 18.26 -23.34
C GLN A 550 -15.31 17.74 -23.96
N ALA A 551 -15.37 16.51 -24.49
CA ALA A 551 -14.35 16.02 -25.41
C ALA A 551 -14.47 16.87 -26.68
N ARG A 552 -13.49 17.73 -26.94
CA ARG A 552 -13.53 18.57 -28.14
C ARG A 552 -13.19 17.67 -29.32
N GLY A 553 -14.24 17.16 -29.96
CA GLY A 553 -14.15 16.35 -31.16
C GLY A 553 -13.71 17.18 -32.36
N MET A 554 -13.07 16.49 -33.30
CA MET A 554 -12.44 16.90 -34.55
C MET A 554 -13.19 17.90 -35.47
N ARG A 555 -14.40 18.38 -35.12
CA ARG A 555 -15.28 19.15 -36.02
C ARG A 555 -15.43 20.64 -35.71
N ASP A 556 -15.13 21.12 -34.50
CA ASP A 556 -15.33 22.54 -34.15
C ASP A 556 -14.05 23.39 -34.16
N SER A 557 -12.93 22.82 -34.60
CA SER A 557 -11.68 23.55 -34.81
C SER A 557 -11.44 23.75 -36.30
N VAL A 558 -11.85 24.91 -36.82
CA VAL A 558 -11.56 25.44 -38.17
C VAL A 558 -10.04 25.62 -38.43
N HIS A 559 -9.17 25.17 -37.53
CA HIS A 559 -7.73 25.03 -37.75
C HIS A 559 -7.34 23.58 -37.50
N GLY A 560 -7.06 22.82 -38.58
CA GLY A 560 -6.72 21.39 -38.59
C GLY A 560 -5.38 21.01 -37.94
N ASN A 561 -5.15 21.44 -36.69
CA ASN A 561 -3.85 21.47 -36.04
C ASN A 561 -3.87 20.93 -34.59
N VAL A 562 -4.93 20.21 -34.18
CA VAL A 562 -5.21 19.93 -32.75
C VAL A 562 -4.37 18.77 -32.16
N GLN A 563 -3.72 17.92 -32.97
CA GLN A 563 -2.85 16.83 -32.47
C GLN A 563 -1.36 17.17 -32.65
N ARG A 564 -0.90 18.27 -32.06
CA ARG A 564 0.50 18.72 -32.16
C ARG A 564 1.42 18.20 -31.07
N PHE A 565 0.89 17.74 -29.94
CA PHE A 565 1.67 17.40 -28.75
C PHE A 565 1.58 15.93 -28.36
N ALA A 566 2.63 15.41 -27.72
CA ALA A 566 2.72 14.00 -27.30
C ALA A 566 1.65 13.60 -26.27
N VAL A 567 1.19 14.55 -25.44
CA VAL A 567 0.20 14.36 -24.38
C VAL A 567 -0.98 15.32 -24.56
N GLY A 568 -2.13 14.96 -23.97
CA GLY A 568 -3.32 15.81 -23.95
C GLY A 568 -3.26 16.88 -22.86
N ARG A 569 -4.30 17.71 -22.80
CA ARG A 569 -4.45 18.74 -21.76
C ARG A 569 -5.91 18.93 -21.38
N VAL A 570 -6.18 19.14 -20.10
CA VAL A 570 -7.50 19.59 -19.63
C VAL A 570 -7.47 21.12 -19.53
N VAL A 571 -8.35 21.78 -20.28
CA VAL A 571 -8.49 23.24 -20.25
C VAL A 571 -9.74 23.58 -19.48
N LEU A 572 -9.58 24.28 -18.36
CA LEU A 572 -10.69 24.78 -17.56
C LEU A 572 -11.04 26.20 -18.02
N ARG A 573 -12.30 26.44 -18.35
CA ARG A 573 -12.83 27.77 -18.65
C ARG A 573 -13.48 28.31 -17.39
N LYS A 574 -13.03 29.49 -16.94
CA LYS A 574 -13.65 30.20 -15.81
C LYS A 574 -15.13 30.47 -16.14
N PRO A 575 -16.03 30.40 -15.15
CA PRO A 575 -17.42 30.80 -15.34
C PRO A 575 -17.47 32.24 -15.86
N THR A 576 -18.32 32.48 -16.86
CA THR A 576 -18.56 33.83 -17.40
C THR A 576 -19.93 34.29 -16.93
N GLU A 577 -20.22 35.60 -16.95
CA GLU A 577 -21.55 36.15 -16.58
C GLU A 577 -22.74 35.48 -17.30
N LYS A 578 -22.52 34.81 -18.43
CA LYS A 578 -23.55 34.08 -19.20
C LYS A 578 -23.60 32.56 -18.97
N ASP A 579 -22.60 31.99 -18.27
CA ASP A 579 -22.50 30.55 -17.98
C ASP A 579 -22.11 30.39 -16.50
N GLU A 580 -23.11 30.19 -15.63
CA GLU A 580 -22.91 30.03 -14.18
C GLU A 580 -22.08 28.77 -13.83
N ASN A 581 -22.11 27.76 -14.70
CA ASN A 581 -21.32 26.54 -14.54
C ASN A 581 -20.05 26.62 -15.39
N GLY A 582 -18.88 26.55 -14.75
CA GLY A 582 -17.60 26.44 -15.45
C GLY A 582 -17.59 25.23 -16.41
N SER A 583 -16.87 25.34 -17.52
CA SER A 583 -16.74 24.26 -18.51
C SER A 583 -15.30 23.75 -18.58
N ALA A 584 -15.14 22.45 -18.82
CA ALA A 584 -13.84 21.82 -19.01
C ALA A 584 -13.76 21.23 -20.43
N GLY A 585 -12.70 21.54 -21.16
CA GLY A 585 -12.38 20.94 -22.45
C GLY A 585 -11.26 19.93 -22.31
N LEU A 586 -11.47 18.70 -22.78
CA LEU A 586 -10.39 17.73 -22.93
C LEU A 586 -9.84 17.82 -24.36
N ILE A 587 -8.55 18.17 -24.46
CA ILE A 587 -7.79 18.14 -25.70
C ILE A 587 -6.95 16.86 -25.69
N PHE A 588 -7.16 15.98 -26.66
CA PHE A 588 -6.39 14.74 -26.78
C PHE A 588 -5.00 15.01 -27.37
N GLY A 589 -3.99 14.33 -26.82
CA GLY A 589 -2.66 14.30 -27.41
C GLY A 589 -2.62 13.50 -28.71
N ALA A 590 -1.53 13.61 -29.44
CA ALA A 590 -1.28 12.87 -30.67
C ALA A 590 -1.43 11.36 -30.46
N ARG A 591 -1.88 10.66 -31.51
CA ARG A 591 -2.20 9.22 -31.48
C ARG A 591 -3.21 8.81 -30.39
N ASN A 592 -4.11 9.73 -29.99
CA ASN A 592 -5.06 9.52 -28.88
C ASN A 592 -4.34 9.14 -27.58
N SER A 593 -3.32 9.93 -27.21
CA SER A 593 -2.48 9.66 -26.05
C SER A 593 -3.30 9.42 -24.78
N PRO A 594 -3.00 8.35 -24.00
CA PRO A 594 -3.65 8.08 -22.71
C PRO A 594 -3.11 8.98 -21.59
N TRP A 595 -2.25 9.95 -21.90
CA TRP A 595 -1.61 10.85 -20.95
C TRP A 595 -2.10 12.28 -21.14
N VAL A 596 -2.20 12.99 -20.02
CA VAL A 596 -2.56 14.41 -19.94
C VAL A 596 -1.51 15.12 -19.09
N GLU A 597 -1.10 16.30 -19.52
CA GLU A 597 -0.23 17.20 -18.73
C GLU A 597 -0.94 17.73 -17.49
#